data_AF-A0A9E5YL00-F1
#
_entry.id   AF-A0A9E5YL00-F1
#
_cell.length_a   1.000
_cell.length_b   1.000
_cell.length_c   1.000
_cell.angle_alpha   90.00
_cell.angle_beta   90.00
_cell.angle_gamma   90.00
#
_symmetry.space_group_name_H-M   'P 1'
#
loop_
_entity.id
_entity.type
_entity.pdbx_description
1 polymer ?
#
loop_
_entity_poly.entity_id
_entity_poly.type
_entity_poly.pdbx_seq_one_letter_code
_entity_poly.pdbx_strand_id
1 'polypeptide(L)'
;MKLTSKMFRKKQILSIGLILALGVLAVFSFKQPGPVQAQLESSRDRSINGRVISKYGPVENARVRVAGTETHALTDREGKFELPTGQFTGEKLWVTAGKEGWFNNAQAAYPSGSTNDIFLYPIYLNDQTDYRFISPKTCSGCHVKLTRYWDKSKMAHTTSNPKVLDMYYGTDALKRKNAAPGYRLDNPGSSGNCAVCHAPSAAVSSPRVKDLQTALWSARTEWDGISCDFCHKIRKVVTDKTRPSGKTPILERQTPAKGSSILVFGPYDDVAVPPMAASYSPVLDQGLFCSACHSHSIKLVDSKTWDPGKVYTAAEWKGFGLQDNTYLPIQSTYQEWKQWQDQLAPDDANKGKKCQDCHMSWRKEMLPYDNYVIDGQARDMWGTYRSPKNIRPHHFDGGTEIQLKTALSMEIEGKVTGNRLNVDVFITNTNGGHWVPTGETMRSVMLLLKAVDSNEKPLKMIKGSVLPKWAGTGKLEKGNYAGRPGAMFARVLADDNGNLNVPFWRATTIASDTRVRPKTTVTLKYVFALDDPEDEPTAEARLIYRPVIKTLAKKKNWVAEDILITSSMW
;
A
#
# COMPACT_ATOMS: atom_id res chain seq x y z
N MET A 1 66.11 25.73 7.84
CA MET A 1 67.01 25.96 6.69
C MET A 1 66.31 26.93 5.73
N LYS A 2 67.07 27.90 5.22
CA LYS A 2 66.76 29.10 4.43
C LYS A 2 65.75 28.94 3.26
N LEU A 3 64.83 29.92 3.10
CA LEU A 3 64.66 30.91 1.98
C LEU A 3 63.92 30.34 0.74
N THR A 4 63.06 31.02 -0.04
CA THR A 4 62.68 32.42 -0.36
C THR A 4 61.51 32.37 -1.38
N SER A 5 60.70 33.38 -1.77
CA SER A 5 60.84 34.84 -1.92
C SER A 5 59.44 35.51 -2.07
N LYS A 6 59.14 36.63 -1.39
CA LYS A 6 59.05 38.04 -1.89
C LYS A 6 57.74 38.40 -2.64
N MET A 7 57.12 39.59 -2.52
CA MET A 7 57.30 40.82 -1.72
C MET A 7 56.12 41.79 -2.06
N PHE A 8 55.56 42.47 -1.04
CA PHE A 8 55.20 43.93 -0.95
C PHE A 8 54.21 44.57 -1.96
N ARG A 9 53.36 45.59 -1.69
CA ARG A 9 52.94 46.46 -0.55
C ARG A 9 51.65 47.20 -1.06
N LYS A 10 50.52 47.33 -0.32
CA LYS A 10 50.04 48.50 0.48
C LYS A 10 50.35 49.89 -0.14
N LYS A 11 49.52 50.96 -0.13
CA LYS A 11 48.18 51.39 0.38
C LYS A 11 48.06 52.88 -0.05
N GLN A 12 46.89 53.49 -0.37
CA GLN A 12 46.12 54.54 0.37
C GLN A 12 45.48 55.47 -0.70
N ILE A 13 44.16 55.72 -0.82
CA ILE A 13 43.12 56.50 -0.07
C ILE A 13 43.21 58.05 -0.21
N LEU A 14 42.01 58.65 -0.48
CA LEU A 14 41.52 60.05 -0.38
C LEU A 14 41.56 60.90 -1.67
N SER A 15 40.60 61.77 -2.02
CA SER A 15 39.20 62.06 -1.67
C SER A 15 38.80 63.40 -2.35
N ILE A 16 37.55 63.48 -2.84
CA ILE A 16 36.67 64.67 -3.00
C ILE A 16 36.91 65.70 -4.13
N GLY A 17 35.82 66.00 -4.88
CA GLY A 17 35.62 67.30 -5.55
C GLY A 17 34.64 67.30 -6.73
N LEU A 18 33.38 67.70 -6.49
CA LEU A 18 32.33 68.12 -7.46
C LEU A 18 32.87 69.26 -8.38
N ILE A 19 32.46 69.51 -9.64
CA ILE A 19 31.22 70.14 -10.16
C ILE A 19 31.37 70.21 -11.72
N LEU A 20 30.35 69.91 -12.52
CA LEU A 20 29.67 70.81 -13.49
C LEU A 20 28.85 70.07 -14.55
N ALA A 21 27.63 70.56 -14.71
CA ALA A 21 26.60 70.16 -15.66
C ALA A 21 26.89 70.65 -17.08
N LEU A 22 26.43 69.89 -18.08
CA LEU A 22 25.90 70.41 -19.34
C LEU A 22 25.05 69.31 -19.99
N GLY A 23 23.81 69.68 -20.31
CA GLY A 23 22.74 68.76 -20.66
C GLY A 23 22.73 68.29 -22.11
N VAL A 24 22.01 67.20 -22.32
CA VAL A 24 21.43 66.82 -23.60
C VAL A 24 19.95 66.50 -23.34
N LEU A 25 19.07 67.32 -23.90
CA LEU A 25 17.64 67.04 -24.00
C LEU A 25 17.43 65.80 -24.88
N ALA A 26 16.88 64.73 -24.31
CA ALA A 26 16.21 63.68 -25.06
C ALA A 26 14.74 63.67 -24.63
N VAL A 27 13.87 63.98 -25.59
CA VAL A 27 12.42 63.98 -25.46
C VAL A 27 11.95 62.56 -25.11
N PHE A 28 11.52 62.35 -23.88
CA PHE A 28 10.77 61.15 -23.49
C PHE A 28 9.38 61.23 -24.12
N SER A 29 9.20 60.58 -25.27
CA SER A 29 7.88 60.17 -25.71
C SER A 29 7.37 59.11 -24.74
N PHE A 30 6.41 59.47 -23.89
CA PHE A 30 5.57 58.53 -23.18
C PHE A 30 4.82 57.66 -24.20
N LYS A 31 5.37 56.48 -24.53
CA LYS A 31 4.55 55.38 -25.05
C LYS A 31 3.83 54.79 -23.84
N GLN A 32 2.51 54.92 -23.84
CA GLN A 32 1.65 54.17 -22.94
C GLN A 32 2.03 52.68 -23.01
N PRO A 33 2.11 51.96 -21.88
CA PRO A 33 2.31 50.53 -21.90
C PRO A 33 1.06 49.87 -22.52
N GLY A 34 1.22 49.35 -23.74
CA GLY A 34 0.31 48.36 -24.32
C GLY A 34 0.34 47.03 -23.55
N PRO A 35 -0.59 46.11 -23.82
CA PRO A 35 -1.32 45.39 -22.78
C PRO A 35 -0.60 44.14 -22.30
N VAL A 36 0.10 44.24 -21.17
CA VAL A 36 0.50 43.05 -20.38
C VAL A 36 -0.75 42.29 -19.88
N GLN A 37 -1.88 42.99 -19.71
CA GLN A 37 -3.17 42.41 -19.32
C GLN A 37 -3.77 41.50 -20.41
N ALA A 38 -3.72 41.90 -21.69
CA ALA A 38 -4.28 41.10 -22.80
C ALA A 38 -3.42 39.85 -23.12
N GLN A 39 -2.11 39.93 -22.84
CA GLN A 39 -1.20 38.78 -22.97
C GLN A 39 -1.39 37.75 -21.84
N LEU A 40 -1.79 38.21 -20.64
CA LEU A 40 -2.19 37.36 -19.52
C LEU A 40 -3.63 36.80 -19.67
N GLU A 41 -4.57 37.57 -20.21
CA GLU A 41 -5.94 37.12 -20.53
C GLU A 41 -5.95 36.08 -21.65
N SER A 42 -5.25 36.33 -22.77
CA SER A 42 -5.12 35.37 -23.88
C SER A 42 -4.42 34.06 -23.49
N SER A 43 -3.66 34.05 -22.39
CA SER A 43 -3.06 32.82 -21.89
C SER A 43 -4.06 31.88 -21.23
N ARG A 44 -5.17 32.40 -20.67
CA ARG A 44 -6.19 31.62 -19.95
C ARG A 44 -7.20 30.93 -20.87
N ASP A 45 -7.38 31.44 -22.09
CA ASP A 45 -8.39 30.96 -23.05
C ASP A 45 -7.85 29.97 -24.10
N ARG A 46 -6.62 29.48 -23.93
CA ARG A 46 -6.06 28.50 -24.87
C ARG A 46 -6.67 27.13 -24.63
N SER A 47 -7.28 26.59 -25.68
CA SER A 47 -7.77 25.22 -25.72
C SER A 47 -7.32 24.49 -26.98
N ILE A 48 -7.15 23.17 -26.84
CA ILE A 48 -6.98 22.25 -27.96
C ILE A 48 -8.31 21.56 -28.20
N ASN A 49 -8.80 21.66 -29.43
CA ASN A 49 -9.99 20.98 -29.89
C ASN A 49 -9.59 19.80 -30.77
N GLY A 50 -10.33 18.70 -30.69
CA GLY A 50 -10.03 17.54 -31.51
C GLY A 50 -11.08 16.46 -31.36
N ARG A 51 -10.77 15.29 -31.93
CA ARG A 51 -11.64 14.13 -31.90
C ARG A 51 -10.86 12.87 -31.53
N VAL A 52 -11.51 11.97 -30.81
CA VAL A 52 -11.06 10.60 -30.58
C VAL A 52 -11.95 9.66 -31.38
N ILE A 53 -11.34 8.85 -32.22
CA ILE A 53 -12.04 7.93 -33.12
C ILE A 53 -11.48 6.51 -33.00
N SER A 54 -12.19 5.58 -33.59
CA SER A 54 -11.79 4.19 -33.73
C SER A 54 -12.28 3.63 -35.07
N LYS A 55 -11.93 2.36 -35.35
CA LYS A 55 -12.48 1.64 -36.50
C LYS A 55 -14.00 1.47 -36.45
N TYR A 56 -14.63 1.65 -35.28
CA TYR A 56 -16.08 1.57 -35.09
C TYR A 56 -16.76 2.94 -35.08
N GLY A 57 -16.04 4.03 -35.36
CA GLY A 57 -16.53 5.40 -35.29
C GLY A 57 -16.02 6.18 -34.08
N PRO A 58 -16.63 7.32 -33.76
CA PRO A 58 -16.21 8.15 -32.62
C PRO A 58 -16.26 7.43 -31.27
N VAL A 59 -15.34 7.78 -30.39
CA VAL A 59 -15.24 7.18 -29.05
C VAL A 59 -15.72 8.19 -28.02
N GLU A 60 -16.94 8.01 -27.52
CA GLU A 60 -17.51 8.78 -26.41
C GLU A 60 -16.78 8.50 -25.08
N ASN A 61 -16.74 9.44 -24.14
CA ASN A 61 -16.20 9.26 -22.79
C ASN A 61 -14.73 8.76 -22.75
N ALA A 62 -13.95 9.01 -23.80
CA ALA A 62 -12.51 8.84 -23.76
C ALA A 62 -11.90 9.98 -22.94
N ARG A 63 -10.92 9.65 -22.11
CA ARG A 63 -10.18 10.66 -21.35
C ARG A 63 -9.08 11.23 -22.22
N VAL A 64 -9.06 12.55 -22.38
CA VAL A 64 -8.07 13.25 -23.18
C VAL A 64 -7.29 14.22 -22.31
N ARG A 65 -5.97 14.16 -22.35
CA ARG A 65 -5.10 15.05 -21.56
C ARG A 65 -3.79 15.35 -22.25
N VAL A 66 -3.14 16.42 -21.81
CA VAL A 66 -1.70 16.59 -22.04
C VAL A 66 -0.97 15.54 -21.17
N ALA A 67 -0.10 14.74 -21.77
CA ALA A 67 0.60 13.67 -21.07
C ALA A 67 1.27 14.17 -19.78
N GLY A 68 1.06 13.45 -18.67
CA GLY A 68 1.61 13.76 -17.35
C GLY A 68 0.79 14.70 -16.48
N THR A 69 -0.25 15.34 -17.04
CA THR A 69 -1.13 16.24 -16.28
C THR A 69 -2.22 15.48 -15.52
N GLU A 70 -2.76 16.09 -14.45
CA GLU A 70 -3.85 15.51 -13.64
C GLU A 70 -5.22 15.69 -14.30
N THR A 71 -5.42 16.84 -14.93
CA THR A 71 -6.68 17.22 -15.57
C THR A 71 -6.85 16.53 -16.91
N HIS A 72 -8.09 16.18 -17.23
CA HIS A 72 -8.46 15.59 -18.51
C HIS A 72 -9.83 16.10 -18.92
N ALA A 73 -10.07 16.17 -20.22
CA ALA A 73 -11.40 16.31 -20.81
C ALA A 73 -12.00 14.93 -21.09
N LEU A 74 -13.32 14.87 -21.20
CA LEU A 74 -14.04 13.71 -21.71
C LEU A 74 -14.55 14.04 -23.11
N THR A 75 -14.50 13.06 -24.01
CA THR A 75 -15.12 13.21 -25.33
C THR A 75 -16.64 13.07 -25.28
N ASP A 76 -17.33 13.83 -26.13
CA ASP A 76 -18.77 13.72 -26.36
C ASP A 76 -19.14 12.51 -27.24
N ARG A 77 -20.42 12.37 -27.61
CA ARG A 77 -20.93 11.26 -28.44
C ARG A 77 -20.33 11.23 -29.84
N GLU A 78 -19.99 12.39 -30.36
CA GLU A 78 -19.30 12.58 -31.63
C GLU A 78 -17.78 12.38 -31.50
N GLY A 79 -17.28 12.05 -30.30
CA GLY A 79 -15.89 11.81 -29.99
C GLY A 79 -15.08 13.10 -29.85
N LYS A 80 -15.71 14.28 -29.85
CA LYS A 80 -15.03 15.57 -29.78
C LYS A 80 -14.66 15.91 -28.35
N PHE A 81 -13.56 16.63 -28.19
CA PHE A 81 -13.14 17.20 -26.91
C PHE A 81 -12.68 18.63 -27.08
N GLU A 82 -12.79 19.38 -25.98
CA GLU A 82 -12.08 20.63 -25.77
C GLU A 82 -11.19 20.46 -24.53
N LEU A 83 -9.88 20.68 -24.70
CA LEU A 83 -8.89 20.50 -23.65
C LEU A 83 -8.27 21.85 -23.28
N PRO A 84 -8.52 22.39 -22.07
CA PRO A 84 -7.87 23.62 -21.62
C PRO A 84 -6.35 23.44 -21.47
N THR A 85 -5.59 24.34 -22.09
CA THR A 85 -4.12 24.27 -22.19
C THR A 85 -3.46 25.61 -21.85
N GLY A 86 -4.18 26.47 -21.12
CA GLY A 86 -3.73 27.83 -20.79
C GLY A 86 -2.39 27.93 -20.07
N GLN A 87 -1.95 26.88 -19.35
CA GLN A 87 -0.63 26.86 -18.72
C GLN A 87 0.56 26.55 -19.66
N PHE A 88 0.33 26.14 -20.91
CA PHE A 88 1.40 25.66 -21.80
C PHE A 88 1.75 26.67 -22.89
N THR A 89 3.02 26.90 -23.22
CA THR A 89 3.46 27.89 -24.23
C THR A 89 4.48 27.32 -25.21
N GLY A 90 4.45 27.77 -26.48
CA GLY A 90 5.57 27.70 -27.43
C GLY A 90 5.96 26.33 -28.00
N GLU A 91 5.70 25.23 -27.30
CA GLU A 91 6.12 23.89 -27.70
C GLU A 91 4.94 22.98 -28.07
N LYS A 92 5.20 21.98 -28.92
CA LYS A 92 4.22 20.91 -29.19
C LYS A 92 4.04 20.06 -27.93
N LEU A 93 2.79 19.79 -27.61
CA LEU A 93 2.36 18.94 -26.51
C LEU A 93 1.97 17.57 -27.03
N TRP A 94 2.24 16.54 -26.24
CA TRP A 94 1.64 15.22 -26.46
C TRP A 94 0.24 15.19 -25.87
N VAL A 95 -0.77 15.27 -26.73
CA VAL A 95 -2.17 15.09 -26.36
C VAL A 95 -2.49 13.61 -26.48
N THR A 96 -2.84 13.00 -25.36
CA THR A 96 -3.09 11.57 -25.23
C THR A 96 -4.57 11.31 -25.05
N ALA A 97 -5.05 10.17 -25.52
CA ALA A 97 -6.37 9.67 -25.21
C ALA A 97 -6.32 8.21 -24.76
N GLY A 98 -7.12 7.89 -23.75
CA GLY A 98 -7.27 6.54 -23.22
C GLY A 98 -8.67 6.27 -22.73
N LYS A 99 -9.13 5.02 -22.90
CA LYS A 99 -10.43 4.53 -22.43
C LYS A 99 -10.32 3.05 -22.13
N GLU A 100 -11.05 2.59 -21.11
CA GLU A 100 -11.10 1.15 -20.81
C GLU A 100 -11.54 0.35 -22.04
N GLY A 101 -10.81 -0.73 -22.34
CA GLY A 101 -11.05 -1.57 -23.52
C GLY A 101 -10.35 -1.10 -24.79
N TRP A 102 -9.60 0.01 -24.72
CA TRP A 102 -8.84 0.57 -25.84
C TRP A 102 -7.36 0.72 -25.46
N PHE A 103 -6.48 0.57 -26.45
CA PHE A 103 -5.09 0.99 -26.32
C PHE A 103 -5.01 2.51 -26.30
N ASN A 104 -4.24 3.05 -25.37
CA ASN A 104 -3.97 4.48 -25.31
C ASN A 104 -3.20 4.92 -26.58
N ASN A 105 -3.47 6.12 -27.06
CA ASN A 105 -2.74 6.69 -28.19
C ASN A 105 -2.54 8.20 -28.01
N ALA A 106 -1.71 8.81 -28.86
CA ALA A 106 -1.35 10.21 -28.74
C ALA A 106 -1.22 10.90 -30.10
N GLN A 107 -1.36 12.23 -30.07
CA GLN A 107 -1.05 13.11 -31.17
C GLN A 107 -0.28 14.34 -30.65
N ALA A 108 0.71 14.78 -31.42
CA ALA A 108 1.38 16.05 -31.14
C ALA A 108 0.50 17.22 -31.61
N ALA A 109 0.28 18.19 -30.74
CA ALA A 109 -0.53 19.38 -31.01
C ALA A 109 0.10 20.64 -30.39
N TYR A 110 -0.14 21.81 -30.98
CA TYR A 110 0.24 23.06 -30.35
C TYR A 110 -0.71 23.40 -29.18
N PRO A 111 -0.31 24.23 -28.21
CA PRO A 111 -1.13 24.56 -27.03
C PRO A 111 -2.45 25.28 -27.33
N SER A 112 -2.78 25.57 -28.58
CA SER A 112 -4.03 26.20 -28.99
C SER A 112 -4.40 25.76 -30.40
N GLY A 113 -5.70 25.59 -30.67
CA GLY A 113 -6.21 25.29 -32.00
C GLY A 113 -6.75 23.86 -32.12
N SER A 114 -6.63 23.25 -33.30
CA SER A 114 -7.11 21.88 -33.55
C SER A 114 -5.96 20.88 -33.62
N THR A 115 -6.20 19.65 -33.16
CA THR A 115 -5.32 18.50 -33.38
C THR A 115 -5.90 17.57 -34.44
N ASN A 116 -5.04 16.77 -35.07
CA ASN A 116 -5.49 15.59 -35.80
C ASN A 116 -6.23 14.64 -34.85
N ASP A 117 -7.10 13.81 -35.44
CA ASP A 117 -7.84 12.77 -34.73
C ASP A 117 -6.89 11.81 -34.00
N ILE A 118 -7.19 11.52 -32.74
CA ILE A 118 -6.49 10.49 -31.97
C ILE A 118 -7.23 9.16 -32.20
N PHE A 119 -6.59 8.22 -32.89
CA PHE A 119 -7.19 6.93 -33.18
C PHE A 119 -6.92 5.93 -32.06
N LEU A 120 -7.95 5.40 -31.41
CA LEU A 120 -7.82 4.32 -30.43
C LEU A 120 -8.06 2.97 -31.09
N TYR A 121 -7.18 2.01 -30.80
CA TYR A 121 -7.33 0.61 -31.23
C TYR A 121 -8.01 -0.20 -30.14
N PRO A 122 -9.02 -1.03 -30.46
CA PRO A 122 -9.68 -1.82 -29.43
C PRO A 122 -8.75 -2.93 -28.97
N ILE A 123 -8.78 -3.23 -27.68
CA ILE A 123 -8.12 -4.42 -27.15
C ILE A 123 -8.94 -5.63 -27.59
N TYR A 124 -8.30 -6.53 -28.34
CA TYR A 124 -8.90 -7.82 -28.66
C TYR A 124 -9.02 -8.64 -27.37
N LEU A 125 -10.19 -9.20 -27.10
CA LEU A 125 -10.45 -10.01 -25.90
C LEU A 125 -10.17 -11.48 -26.21
N ASN A 126 -8.90 -11.86 -26.29
CA ASN A 126 -8.49 -13.22 -26.57
C ASN A 126 -7.32 -13.60 -25.66
N ASP A 127 -7.65 -13.88 -24.40
CA ASP A 127 -6.69 -14.26 -23.37
C ASP A 127 -5.95 -15.56 -23.78
N GLN A 128 -4.64 -15.43 -23.98
CA GLN A 128 -3.75 -16.55 -24.26
C GLN A 128 -3.44 -17.29 -22.96
N THR A 129 -4.14 -18.37 -22.68
CA THR A 129 -4.00 -19.11 -21.41
C THR A 129 -2.65 -19.82 -21.24
N ASP A 130 -1.93 -20.05 -22.34
CA ASP A 130 -0.58 -20.57 -22.41
C ASP A 130 0.50 -19.47 -22.35
N TYR A 131 0.11 -18.20 -22.20
CA TYR A 131 1.02 -17.08 -22.07
C TYR A 131 2.07 -17.31 -20.98
N ARG A 132 3.32 -17.10 -21.37
CA ARG A 132 4.45 -17.04 -20.46
C ARG A 132 4.61 -15.60 -19.99
N PHE A 133 4.41 -15.40 -18.68
CA PHE A 133 4.63 -14.09 -18.08
C PHE A 133 6.06 -13.59 -18.36
N ILE A 134 6.19 -12.28 -18.45
CA ILE A 134 7.47 -11.61 -18.69
C ILE A 134 8.22 -11.47 -17.36
N SER A 135 9.52 -11.73 -17.40
CA SER A 135 10.40 -11.56 -16.25
C SER A 135 10.44 -10.09 -15.81
N PRO A 136 10.40 -9.80 -14.49
CA PRO A 136 10.66 -8.46 -13.96
C PRO A 136 11.98 -7.84 -14.44
N LYS A 137 12.96 -8.66 -14.85
CA LYS A 137 14.21 -8.18 -15.47
C LYS A 137 13.97 -7.40 -16.76
N THR A 138 13.00 -7.82 -17.58
CA THR A 138 12.61 -7.08 -18.79
C THR A 138 12.10 -5.69 -18.42
N CYS A 139 11.22 -5.60 -17.42
CA CYS A 139 10.69 -4.33 -16.94
C CYS A 139 11.79 -3.44 -16.33
N SER A 140 12.77 -4.05 -15.65
CA SER A 140 13.88 -3.34 -14.99
C SER A 140 14.77 -2.57 -15.96
N GLY A 141 14.76 -2.89 -17.25
CA GLY A 141 15.53 -2.14 -18.26
C GLY A 141 15.08 -0.69 -18.42
N CYS A 142 13.80 -0.39 -18.15
CA CYS A 142 13.25 0.97 -18.22
C CYS A 142 12.70 1.46 -16.87
N HIS A 143 12.24 0.56 -16.00
CA HIS A 143 11.61 0.88 -14.71
C HIS A 143 12.52 0.53 -13.52
N VAL A 144 13.79 0.96 -13.58
CA VAL A 144 14.85 0.53 -12.65
C VAL A 144 14.45 0.76 -11.19
N LYS A 145 13.99 1.95 -10.83
CA LYS A 145 13.65 2.29 -9.44
C LYS A 145 12.43 1.52 -8.93
N LEU A 146 11.38 1.43 -9.74
CA LEU A 146 10.16 0.73 -9.36
C LEU A 146 10.41 -0.77 -9.14
N THR A 147 11.21 -1.40 -10.01
CA THR A 147 11.58 -2.80 -9.82
C THR A 147 12.41 -3.00 -8.55
N ARG A 148 13.30 -2.06 -8.20
CA ARG A 148 14.06 -2.13 -6.93
C ARG A 148 13.17 -2.00 -5.69
N TYR A 149 12.12 -1.18 -5.73
CA TYR A 149 11.16 -1.10 -4.63
C TYR A 149 10.35 -2.40 -4.52
N TRP A 150 9.85 -2.91 -5.65
CA TRP A 150 9.12 -4.16 -5.71
C TRP A 150 9.94 -5.35 -5.21
N ASP A 151 11.20 -5.47 -5.64
CA ASP A 151 12.09 -6.57 -5.28
C ASP A 151 12.39 -6.63 -3.78
N LYS A 152 12.32 -5.50 -3.07
CA LYS A 152 12.45 -5.48 -1.59
C LYS A 152 11.15 -5.83 -0.87
N SER A 153 10.02 -5.85 -1.57
CA SER A 153 8.70 -6.08 -1.00
C SER A 153 8.45 -7.56 -0.76
N LYS A 154 7.48 -7.87 0.11
CA LYS A 154 6.99 -9.26 0.27
C LYS A 154 6.24 -9.77 -0.96
N MET A 155 5.74 -8.89 -1.83
CA MET A 155 5.03 -9.28 -3.04
C MET A 155 5.97 -9.96 -4.05
N ALA A 156 7.22 -9.51 -4.15
CA ALA A 156 8.23 -10.14 -5.01
C ALA A 156 8.64 -11.54 -4.54
N HIS A 157 8.41 -11.88 -3.27
CA HIS A 157 8.92 -13.11 -2.65
C HIS A 157 7.83 -13.96 -1.99
N THR A 158 6.59 -13.91 -2.50
CA THR A 158 5.46 -14.61 -1.86
C THR A 158 5.51 -16.12 -2.00
N THR A 159 6.07 -16.66 -3.09
CA THR A 159 6.14 -18.11 -3.34
C THR A 159 7.26 -18.76 -2.55
N SER A 160 8.41 -18.10 -2.38
CA SER A 160 9.53 -18.62 -1.58
C SER A 160 9.47 -18.27 -0.09
N ASN A 161 8.45 -17.54 0.38
CA ASN A 161 8.37 -17.11 1.76
C ASN A 161 8.50 -18.30 2.74
N PRO A 162 9.59 -18.37 3.55
CA PRO A 162 9.86 -19.56 4.34
C PRO A 162 8.75 -19.90 5.34
N LYS A 163 8.13 -18.90 5.96
CA LYS A 163 7.06 -19.12 6.95
C LYS A 163 5.79 -19.66 6.29
N VAL A 164 5.47 -19.21 5.08
CA VAL A 164 4.34 -19.74 4.30
C VAL A 164 4.61 -21.19 3.92
N LEU A 165 5.80 -21.50 3.40
CA LEU A 165 6.18 -22.86 3.04
C LEU A 165 6.17 -23.80 4.25
N ASP A 166 6.66 -23.34 5.39
CA ASP A 166 6.67 -24.09 6.65
C ASP A 166 5.24 -24.38 7.16
N MET A 167 4.32 -23.42 7.04
CA MET A 167 2.89 -23.62 7.36
C MET A 167 2.18 -24.50 6.35
N TYR A 168 2.58 -24.45 5.07
CA TYR A 168 1.97 -25.24 4.01
C TYR A 168 2.39 -26.71 4.09
N TYR A 169 3.70 -26.99 4.16
CA TYR A 169 4.25 -28.36 4.20
C TYR A 169 4.29 -28.98 5.60
N GLY A 170 4.11 -28.18 6.66
CA GLY A 170 4.35 -28.66 8.01
C GLY A 170 5.82 -28.91 8.29
N THR A 171 6.68 -28.02 7.81
CA THR A 171 8.10 -27.97 8.16
C THR A 171 8.37 -26.85 9.17
N ASP A 172 9.58 -26.82 9.72
CA ASP A 172 10.08 -25.74 10.58
C ASP A 172 11.23 -24.98 9.90
N ALA A 173 11.78 -23.98 10.60
CA ALA A 173 12.90 -23.16 10.11
C ALA A 173 14.14 -23.97 9.71
N LEU A 174 14.31 -25.16 10.29
CA LEU A 174 15.41 -26.09 10.04
C LEU A 174 15.06 -27.14 8.97
N LYS A 175 13.91 -26.99 8.30
CA LYS A 175 13.37 -27.91 7.28
C LYS A 175 13.11 -29.33 7.79
N ARG A 176 12.93 -29.49 9.11
CA ARG A 176 12.46 -30.74 9.68
C ARG A 176 11.00 -30.94 9.31
N LYS A 177 10.67 -32.14 8.83
CA LYS A 177 9.30 -32.54 8.46
C LYS A 177 8.45 -32.81 9.70
N ASN A 178 7.14 -32.92 9.52
CA ASN A 178 6.16 -33.24 10.56
C ASN A 178 6.13 -32.23 11.72
N ALA A 179 6.57 -30.99 11.48
CA ALA A 179 6.49 -29.90 12.43
C ALA A 179 5.11 -29.25 12.35
N ALA A 180 4.14 -29.75 13.12
CA ALA A 180 2.78 -29.20 13.16
C ALA A 180 2.73 -27.77 13.72
N PRO A 181 1.77 -26.93 13.28
CA PRO A 181 0.73 -27.21 12.26
C PRO A 181 1.27 -27.20 10.83
N GLY A 182 0.64 -27.94 9.92
CA GLY A 182 0.98 -27.96 8.50
C GLY A 182 -0.24 -28.27 7.65
N TYR A 183 -0.59 -27.41 6.69
CA TYR A 183 -1.80 -27.60 5.87
C TYR A 183 -1.79 -28.97 5.17
N ARG A 184 -0.68 -29.36 4.54
CA ARG A 184 -0.51 -30.66 3.86
C ARG A 184 -0.43 -31.84 4.83
N LEU A 185 -0.01 -31.62 6.07
CA LEU A 185 -0.06 -32.66 7.12
C LEU A 185 -1.52 -32.95 7.51
N ASP A 186 -2.33 -31.89 7.63
CA ASP A 186 -3.74 -32.00 8.00
C ASP A 186 -4.63 -32.40 6.81
N ASN A 187 -4.16 -32.14 5.58
CA ASN A 187 -4.91 -32.34 4.34
C ASN A 187 -4.04 -33.04 3.27
N PRO A 188 -3.63 -34.30 3.47
CA PRO A 188 -2.70 -34.99 2.57
C PRO A 188 -3.23 -35.11 1.13
N GLY A 189 -4.55 -35.23 0.96
CA GLY A 189 -5.21 -35.30 -0.35
C GLY A 189 -5.49 -33.96 -1.04
N SER A 190 -5.20 -32.81 -0.41
CA SER A 190 -5.54 -31.49 -0.96
C SER A 190 -4.36 -30.53 -0.94
N SER A 191 -4.06 -29.91 -2.09
CA SER A 191 -3.09 -28.80 -2.20
C SER A 191 -3.68 -27.46 -1.76
N GLY A 192 -4.98 -27.41 -1.43
CA GLY A 192 -5.65 -26.19 -1.02
C GLY A 192 -5.63 -25.10 -2.10
N ASN A 193 -5.61 -23.86 -1.66
CA ASN A 193 -5.75 -22.67 -2.50
C ASN A 193 -4.64 -21.63 -2.26
N CYS A 194 -3.57 -21.99 -1.53
CA CYS A 194 -2.51 -21.07 -1.13
C CYS A 194 -1.83 -20.40 -2.34
N ALA A 195 -1.65 -21.16 -3.43
CA ALA A 195 -1.06 -20.66 -4.68
C ALA A 195 -1.87 -19.53 -5.32
N VAL A 196 -3.20 -19.43 -5.06
CA VAL A 196 -4.05 -18.37 -5.63
C VAL A 196 -3.58 -16.98 -5.21
N CYS A 197 -3.05 -16.83 -4.00
CA CYS A 197 -2.53 -15.55 -3.50
C CYS A 197 -0.99 -15.50 -3.46
N HIS A 198 -0.34 -16.65 -3.22
CA HIS A 198 1.11 -16.71 -3.03
C HIS A 198 1.92 -16.97 -4.31
N ALA A 199 1.29 -17.54 -5.34
CA ALA A 199 1.91 -17.81 -6.64
C ALA A 199 0.89 -17.61 -7.78
N PRO A 200 0.23 -16.44 -7.85
CA PRO A 200 -0.96 -16.27 -8.67
C PRO A 200 -0.70 -16.46 -10.16
N SER A 201 0.48 -16.04 -10.66
CA SER A 201 0.91 -16.28 -12.05
C SER A 201 0.90 -17.76 -12.40
N ALA A 202 1.41 -18.62 -11.51
CA ALA A 202 1.44 -20.05 -11.72
C ALA A 202 0.02 -20.64 -11.65
N ALA A 203 -0.78 -20.19 -10.68
CA ALA A 203 -2.16 -20.64 -10.48
C ALA A 203 -3.08 -20.33 -11.67
N VAL A 204 -2.87 -19.21 -12.38
CA VAL A 204 -3.66 -18.84 -13.57
C VAL A 204 -3.11 -19.39 -14.88
N SER A 205 -1.83 -19.78 -14.94
CA SER A 205 -1.21 -20.37 -16.14
C SER A 205 -1.35 -21.89 -16.23
N SER A 206 -1.69 -22.57 -15.14
CA SER A 206 -1.94 -24.02 -15.17
C SER A 206 -2.90 -24.43 -14.05
N PRO A 207 -4.08 -24.97 -14.37
CA PRO A 207 -5.00 -25.53 -13.37
C PRO A 207 -4.39 -26.67 -12.53
N ARG A 208 -3.29 -27.28 -13.01
CA ARG A 208 -2.56 -28.35 -12.31
C ARG A 208 -1.60 -27.80 -11.25
N VAL A 209 -1.16 -26.55 -11.37
CA VAL A 209 -0.23 -25.94 -10.41
C VAL A 209 -1.02 -25.37 -9.24
N LYS A 210 -1.40 -26.27 -8.33
CA LYS A 210 -2.05 -25.93 -7.06
C LYS A 210 -1.07 -25.93 -5.88
N ASP A 211 0.06 -26.61 -6.05
CA ASP A 211 1.10 -26.78 -5.04
C ASP A 211 2.18 -25.71 -5.14
N LEU A 212 2.59 -25.16 -4.00
CA LEU A 212 3.55 -24.05 -3.95
C LEU A 212 4.96 -24.43 -4.41
N GLN A 213 5.40 -25.68 -4.23
CA GLN A 213 6.74 -26.10 -4.65
C GLN A 213 6.74 -26.38 -6.15
N THR A 214 5.66 -26.97 -6.68
CA THR A 214 5.48 -27.02 -8.14
C THR A 214 5.47 -25.62 -8.77
N ALA A 215 4.83 -24.64 -8.11
CA ALA A 215 4.83 -23.26 -8.57
C ALA A 215 6.23 -22.62 -8.54
N LEU A 216 6.99 -22.83 -7.46
CA LEU A 216 8.34 -22.30 -7.31
C LEU A 216 9.31 -22.77 -8.40
N TRP A 217 9.14 -24.01 -8.87
CA TRP A 217 9.99 -24.63 -9.91
C TRP A 217 9.36 -24.63 -11.30
N SER A 218 8.24 -23.92 -11.50
CA SER A 218 7.54 -23.88 -12.78
C SER A 218 8.31 -23.04 -13.79
N ALA A 219 8.69 -23.65 -14.92
CA ALA A 219 9.32 -22.94 -16.05
C ALA A 219 8.42 -21.86 -16.69
N ARG A 220 7.10 -21.86 -16.40
CA ARG A 220 6.18 -20.79 -16.83
C ARG A 220 6.27 -19.53 -15.97
N THR A 221 6.92 -19.66 -14.80
CA THR A 221 7.09 -18.63 -13.78
C THR A 221 8.51 -18.75 -13.21
N GLU A 222 9.50 -18.41 -14.02
CA GLU A 222 10.95 -18.57 -13.70
C GLU A 222 11.45 -17.64 -12.59
N TRP A 223 10.55 -16.97 -11.87
CA TRP A 223 10.87 -16.04 -10.79
C TRP A 223 9.79 -16.11 -9.71
N ASP A 224 10.17 -15.68 -8.51
CA ASP A 224 9.33 -15.74 -7.33
C ASP A 224 8.25 -14.64 -7.32
N GLY A 225 7.13 -14.95 -6.68
CA GLY A 225 6.16 -13.98 -6.22
C GLY A 225 5.17 -13.44 -7.25
N ILE A 226 4.58 -12.30 -6.90
CA ILE A 226 3.60 -11.55 -7.69
C ILE A 226 4.37 -10.56 -8.57
N SER A 227 4.40 -10.81 -9.87
CA SER A 227 5.23 -10.05 -10.81
C SER A 227 4.58 -8.76 -11.32
N CYS A 228 5.40 -7.87 -11.88
CA CYS A 228 4.93 -6.70 -12.61
C CYS A 228 3.92 -7.11 -13.68
N ASP A 229 4.29 -8.09 -14.49
CA ASP A 229 3.47 -8.54 -15.62
C ASP A 229 2.16 -9.17 -15.13
N PHE A 230 2.15 -9.97 -14.06
CA PHE A 230 0.89 -10.47 -13.51
C PHE A 230 -0.07 -9.35 -13.14
N CYS A 231 0.37 -8.39 -12.33
CA CYS A 231 -0.48 -7.26 -11.91
C CYS A 231 -0.94 -6.42 -13.12
N HIS A 232 -0.04 -6.18 -14.07
CA HIS A 232 -0.31 -5.39 -15.27
C HIS A 232 -0.99 -6.17 -16.41
N LYS A 233 -1.36 -7.44 -16.21
CA LYS A 233 -2.28 -8.19 -17.11
C LYS A 233 -3.70 -8.27 -16.58
N ILE A 234 -3.96 -7.78 -15.36
CA ILE A 234 -5.30 -7.75 -14.78
C ILE A 234 -6.07 -6.61 -15.43
N ARG A 235 -7.05 -6.96 -16.25
CA ARG A 235 -7.93 -6.00 -16.90
C ARG A 235 -8.99 -5.48 -15.93
N LYS A 236 -9.60 -6.37 -15.13
CA LYS A 236 -10.66 -6.07 -14.16
C LYS A 236 -10.66 -7.08 -13.02
N VAL A 237 -11.35 -6.76 -11.93
CA VAL A 237 -11.60 -7.69 -10.81
C VAL A 237 -13.11 -7.86 -10.67
N VAL A 238 -13.56 -9.12 -10.60
CA VAL A 238 -14.99 -9.47 -10.49
C VAL A 238 -15.25 -10.31 -9.25
N THR A 239 -16.52 -10.42 -8.86
CA THR A 239 -16.94 -11.34 -7.79
C THR A 239 -16.86 -12.78 -8.28
N ASP A 240 -16.22 -13.64 -7.50
CA ASP A 240 -16.16 -15.09 -7.72
C ASP A 240 -16.12 -15.78 -6.36
N LYS A 241 -17.28 -16.30 -5.93
CA LYS A 241 -17.47 -16.95 -4.64
C LYS A 241 -16.71 -18.28 -4.52
N THR A 242 -16.20 -18.84 -5.62
CA THR A 242 -15.38 -20.05 -5.60
C THR A 242 -13.92 -19.75 -5.22
N ARG A 243 -13.50 -18.48 -5.28
CA ARG A 243 -12.17 -18.05 -4.84
C ARG A 243 -12.15 -17.78 -3.34
N PRO A 244 -10.98 -17.95 -2.69
CA PRO A 244 -10.86 -17.73 -1.25
C PRO A 244 -11.23 -16.30 -0.83
N SER A 245 -10.94 -15.34 -1.70
CA SER A 245 -11.24 -13.92 -1.49
C SER A 245 -12.68 -13.52 -1.84
N GLY A 246 -13.47 -14.39 -2.45
CA GLY A 246 -14.74 -14.03 -3.07
C GLY A 246 -14.58 -13.14 -4.31
N LYS A 247 -13.33 -12.94 -4.78
CA LYS A 247 -12.96 -12.05 -5.88
C LYS A 247 -11.97 -12.77 -6.79
N THR A 248 -11.99 -12.45 -8.08
CA THR A 248 -11.02 -12.99 -9.04
C THR A 248 -10.56 -11.92 -10.01
N PRO A 249 -9.25 -11.84 -10.31
CA PRO A 249 -8.76 -11.02 -11.39
C PRO A 249 -9.13 -11.66 -12.73
N ILE A 250 -9.62 -10.85 -13.66
CA ILE A 250 -9.76 -11.22 -15.06
C ILE A 250 -8.51 -10.71 -15.77
N LEU A 251 -7.71 -11.67 -16.26
CA LEU A 251 -6.51 -11.36 -17.02
C LEU A 251 -6.83 -11.26 -18.50
N GLU A 252 -6.03 -10.47 -19.21
CA GLU A 252 -5.97 -10.46 -20.66
C GLU A 252 -4.50 -10.54 -21.08
N ARG A 253 -4.08 -11.76 -21.42
CA ARG A 253 -2.69 -12.10 -21.75
C ARG A 253 -2.52 -12.24 -23.24
N GLN A 254 -1.54 -11.53 -23.78
CA GLN A 254 -1.27 -11.52 -25.21
C GLN A 254 0.22 -11.46 -25.46
N THR A 255 0.68 -12.37 -26.32
CA THR A 255 1.99 -12.33 -26.96
C THR A 255 1.81 -11.62 -28.32
N PRO A 256 2.60 -10.58 -28.63
CA PRO A 256 2.53 -9.93 -29.93
C PRO A 256 2.90 -10.93 -31.04
N ALA A 257 2.11 -10.98 -32.11
CA ALA A 257 2.41 -11.83 -33.27
C ALA A 257 3.65 -11.34 -34.07
N LYS A 258 3.91 -10.03 -34.04
CA LYS A 258 5.09 -9.37 -34.61
C LYS A 258 5.52 -8.22 -33.71
N GLY A 259 6.82 -7.94 -33.65
CA GLY A 259 7.39 -6.88 -32.83
C GLY A 259 7.55 -7.26 -31.36
N SER A 260 7.88 -6.26 -30.53
CA SER A 260 8.23 -6.43 -29.12
C SER A 260 7.24 -5.75 -28.16
N SER A 261 6.02 -5.45 -28.62
CA SER A 261 5.03 -4.73 -27.84
C SER A 261 4.52 -5.55 -26.65
N ILE A 262 4.35 -4.89 -25.51
CA ILE A 262 3.90 -5.51 -24.27
C ILE A 262 2.54 -4.90 -23.89
N LEU A 263 1.47 -5.70 -24.00
CA LEU A 263 0.14 -5.30 -23.50
C LEU A 263 0.22 -5.12 -21.98
N VAL A 264 -0.13 -3.94 -21.48
CA VAL A 264 -0.23 -3.68 -20.04
C VAL A 264 -1.49 -2.89 -19.70
N PHE A 265 -2.11 -3.21 -18.58
CA PHE A 265 -3.18 -2.44 -17.98
C PHE A 265 -2.62 -1.56 -16.87
N GLY A 266 -3.01 -0.30 -16.84
CA GLY A 266 -2.50 0.65 -15.87
C GLY A 266 -3.53 1.72 -15.53
N PRO A 267 -3.34 2.45 -14.42
CA PRO A 267 -4.22 3.55 -14.02
C PRO A 267 -4.05 4.80 -14.91
N TYR A 268 -3.11 4.77 -15.86
CA TYR A 268 -2.81 5.89 -16.74
C TYR A 268 -3.42 5.69 -18.13
N ASP A 269 -4.16 6.69 -18.55
CA ASP A 269 -4.75 6.88 -19.88
C ASP A 269 -3.80 7.59 -20.86
N ASP A 270 -2.59 7.94 -20.40
CA ASP A 270 -1.62 8.78 -21.12
C ASP A 270 -0.31 8.06 -21.48
N VAL A 271 -0.25 6.74 -21.31
CA VAL A 271 0.92 5.94 -21.70
C VAL A 271 0.77 5.50 -23.15
N ALA A 272 1.43 6.20 -24.08
CA ALA A 272 1.38 5.93 -25.52
C ALA A 272 2.80 5.83 -26.13
N VAL A 273 3.71 5.13 -25.44
CA VAL A 273 5.13 5.04 -25.81
C VAL A 273 5.57 3.57 -25.97
N PRO A 274 6.39 3.22 -26.98
CA PRO A 274 6.89 1.86 -27.15
C PRO A 274 7.87 1.47 -26.01
N PRO A 275 7.99 0.17 -25.67
CA PRO A 275 7.25 -0.96 -26.23
C PRO A 275 5.86 -1.16 -25.59
N MET A 276 5.36 -0.22 -24.78
CA MET A 276 4.09 -0.39 -24.07
C MET A 276 2.91 -0.28 -25.04
N ALA A 277 2.16 -1.37 -25.16
CA ALA A 277 0.79 -1.35 -25.69
C ALA A 277 -0.16 -1.17 -24.50
N ALA A 278 -0.14 0.02 -23.89
CA ALA A 278 -0.84 0.28 -22.65
C ALA A 278 -2.33 0.52 -22.86
N SER A 279 -3.13 0.10 -21.89
CA SER A 279 -4.55 0.41 -21.82
C SER A 279 -4.90 0.93 -20.43
N TYR A 280 -5.70 2.00 -20.41
CA TYR A 280 -6.32 2.49 -19.20
C TYR A 280 -7.22 1.44 -18.56
N SER A 281 -6.97 1.13 -17.30
CA SER A 281 -7.85 0.33 -16.45
C SER A 281 -8.00 1.00 -15.08
N PRO A 282 -9.20 1.51 -14.76
CA PRO A 282 -9.45 2.21 -13.51
C PRO A 282 -9.33 1.29 -12.29
N VAL A 283 -9.46 -0.03 -12.44
CA VAL A 283 -9.40 -0.94 -11.28
C VAL A 283 -8.04 -0.86 -10.58
N LEU A 284 -6.93 -0.63 -11.31
CA LEU A 284 -5.60 -0.49 -10.73
C LEU A 284 -5.46 0.76 -9.84
N ASP A 285 -6.41 1.67 -9.91
CA ASP A 285 -6.57 2.83 -9.03
C ASP A 285 -7.86 2.71 -8.18
N GLN A 286 -8.15 1.50 -7.69
CA GLN A 286 -9.23 1.20 -6.73
C GLN A 286 -8.76 0.17 -5.69
N GLY A 287 -9.28 0.24 -4.47
CA GLY A 287 -9.02 -0.79 -3.45
C GLY A 287 -9.53 -2.18 -3.85
N LEU A 288 -10.49 -2.25 -4.79
CA LEU A 288 -11.01 -3.50 -5.35
C LEU A 288 -9.90 -4.35 -6.00
N PHE A 289 -8.87 -3.74 -6.58
CA PHE A 289 -7.73 -4.47 -7.15
C PHE A 289 -7.05 -5.38 -6.12
N CYS A 290 -6.80 -4.85 -4.92
CA CYS A 290 -6.12 -5.56 -3.86
C CYS A 290 -7.00 -6.69 -3.26
N SER A 291 -8.33 -6.59 -3.40
CA SER A 291 -9.28 -7.56 -2.82
C SER A 291 -9.11 -8.99 -3.35
N ALA A 292 -8.54 -9.16 -4.54
CA ALA A 292 -8.27 -10.49 -5.11
C ALA A 292 -7.41 -11.38 -4.19
N CYS A 293 -6.49 -10.77 -3.42
CA CYS A 293 -5.60 -11.47 -2.48
C CYS A 293 -5.77 -10.99 -1.02
N HIS A 294 -6.22 -9.74 -0.81
CA HIS A 294 -6.38 -9.14 0.53
C HIS A 294 -7.80 -9.31 1.12
N SER A 295 -8.42 -10.44 0.77
CA SER A 295 -9.66 -10.94 1.34
C SER A 295 -9.56 -12.47 1.42
N HIS A 296 -10.06 -13.04 2.51
CA HIS A 296 -10.15 -14.49 2.69
C HIS A 296 -11.20 -14.82 3.73
N SER A 297 -12.13 -15.68 3.35
CA SER A 297 -13.04 -16.37 4.27
C SER A 297 -13.02 -17.86 4.01
N ILE A 298 -13.28 -18.64 5.05
CA ILE A 298 -13.45 -20.09 4.91
C ILE A 298 -14.89 -20.48 5.22
N LYS A 299 -15.42 -21.44 4.48
CA LYS A 299 -16.68 -22.10 4.82
C LYS A 299 -16.37 -23.20 5.83
N LEU A 300 -17.12 -23.23 6.92
CA LEU A 300 -17.08 -24.29 7.92
C LEU A 300 -17.60 -25.60 7.31
N VAL A 301 -16.96 -26.71 7.69
CA VAL A 301 -17.35 -28.06 7.25
C VAL A 301 -18.58 -28.55 8.05
N ASP A 302 -19.24 -29.59 7.55
CA ASP A 302 -20.35 -30.28 8.21
C ASP A 302 -21.54 -29.38 8.59
N SER A 303 -21.77 -28.33 7.80
CA SER A 303 -22.81 -27.32 8.05
C SER A 303 -22.73 -26.65 9.42
N LYS A 304 -21.54 -26.64 10.04
CA LYS A 304 -21.30 -25.95 11.30
C LYS A 304 -21.56 -24.45 11.14
N THR A 305 -22.11 -23.86 12.19
CA THR A 305 -22.28 -22.41 12.32
C THR A 305 -21.55 -21.92 13.56
N TRP A 306 -21.14 -20.66 13.53
CA TRP A 306 -20.61 -19.97 14.70
C TRP A 306 -21.46 -18.73 15.01
N ASP A 307 -21.28 -18.13 16.19
CA ASP A 307 -22.05 -16.96 16.62
C ASP A 307 -21.22 -15.68 16.46
N PRO A 308 -21.37 -14.93 15.35
CA PRO A 308 -20.64 -13.68 15.14
C PRO A 308 -21.04 -12.58 16.14
N GLY A 309 -22.25 -12.62 16.71
CA GLY A 309 -22.74 -11.61 17.64
C GLY A 309 -21.97 -11.55 18.95
N LYS A 310 -21.21 -12.61 19.29
CA LYS A 310 -20.30 -12.63 20.44
C LYS A 310 -19.02 -11.82 20.24
N VAL A 311 -18.66 -11.50 19.00
CA VAL A 311 -17.37 -10.89 18.65
C VAL A 311 -17.53 -9.57 17.91
N TYR A 312 -18.53 -9.49 17.03
CA TYR A 312 -18.74 -8.38 16.12
C TYR A 312 -20.10 -7.73 16.34
N THR A 313 -20.13 -6.41 16.20
CA THR A 313 -21.40 -5.69 16.08
C THR A 313 -22.12 -6.10 14.79
N ALA A 314 -23.44 -5.91 14.74
CA ALA A 314 -24.23 -6.17 13.54
C ALA A 314 -23.71 -5.41 12.30
N ALA A 315 -23.21 -4.18 12.50
CA ALA A 315 -22.65 -3.36 11.44
C ALA A 315 -21.32 -3.92 10.91
N GLU A 316 -20.41 -4.34 11.79
CA GLU A 316 -19.15 -5.01 11.41
C GLU A 316 -19.42 -6.32 10.67
N TRP A 317 -20.34 -7.15 11.19
CA TRP A 317 -20.71 -8.41 10.55
C TRP A 317 -21.25 -8.19 9.13
N LYS A 318 -22.18 -7.24 8.98
CA LYS A 318 -22.70 -6.83 7.67
C LYS A 318 -21.57 -6.31 6.75
N GLY A 319 -20.61 -5.56 7.30
CA GLY A 319 -19.47 -5.02 6.59
C GLY A 319 -18.56 -6.07 5.94
N PHE A 320 -18.46 -7.28 6.52
CA PHE A 320 -17.70 -8.38 5.92
C PHE A 320 -18.36 -8.94 4.65
N GLY A 321 -19.68 -8.75 4.47
CA GLY A 321 -20.41 -9.24 3.30
C GLY A 321 -20.40 -10.76 3.16
N LEU A 322 -20.33 -11.48 4.29
CA LEU A 322 -20.42 -12.94 4.33
C LEU A 322 -21.88 -13.40 4.23
N GLN A 323 -22.10 -14.60 3.69
CA GLN A 323 -23.45 -15.07 3.35
C GLN A 323 -24.29 -15.39 4.58
N ASP A 324 -23.68 -16.09 5.53
CA ASP A 324 -24.33 -16.60 6.72
C ASP A 324 -23.26 -16.97 7.77
N ASN A 325 -23.74 -17.54 8.88
CA ASN A 325 -22.93 -17.95 10.01
C ASN A 325 -22.12 -19.24 9.76
N THR A 326 -22.09 -19.77 8.53
CA THR A 326 -21.22 -20.89 8.13
C THR A 326 -19.86 -20.42 7.62
N TYR A 327 -19.61 -19.11 7.52
CA TYR A 327 -18.34 -18.56 7.05
C TYR A 327 -17.56 -17.87 8.17
N LEU A 328 -16.26 -18.14 8.27
CA LEU A 328 -15.34 -17.42 9.14
C LEU A 328 -14.54 -16.38 8.34
N PRO A 329 -14.51 -15.10 8.76
CA PRO A 329 -13.60 -14.11 8.20
C PRO A 329 -12.17 -14.39 8.68
N ILE A 330 -11.26 -14.73 7.77
CA ILE A 330 -9.86 -15.02 8.09
C ILE A 330 -9.01 -13.77 7.88
N GLN A 331 -8.96 -13.28 6.64
CA GLN A 331 -8.32 -12.03 6.27
C GLN A 331 -9.37 -11.09 5.69
N SER A 332 -9.67 -10.01 6.40
CA SER A 332 -10.75 -9.09 6.04
C SER A 332 -10.25 -7.68 5.70
N THR A 333 -8.98 -7.52 5.31
CA THR A 333 -8.36 -6.20 5.10
C THR A 333 -9.16 -5.30 4.15
N TYR A 334 -9.57 -5.83 2.99
CA TYR A 334 -10.38 -5.08 2.05
C TYR A 334 -11.78 -4.77 2.60
N GLN A 335 -12.42 -5.71 3.28
CA GLN A 335 -13.75 -5.54 3.88
C GLN A 335 -13.71 -4.50 5.00
N GLU A 336 -12.70 -4.55 5.87
CA GLU A 336 -12.44 -3.58 6.94
C GLU A 336 -12.28 -2.16 6.36
N TRP A 337 -11.46 -2.01 5.30
CA TRP A 337 -11.29 -0.74 4.60
C TRP A 337 -12.56 -0.26 3.92
N LYS A 338 -13.25 -1.14 3.21
CA LYS A 338 -14.48 -0.80 2.49
C LYS A 338 -15.56 -0.35 3.47
N GLN A 339 -15.75 -1.08 4.56
CA GLN A 339 -16.73 -0.73 5.58
C GLN A 339 -16.44 0.67 6.15
N TRP A 340 -15.19 0.96 6.49
CA TRP A 340 -14.80 2.30 6.97
C TRP A 340 -15.07 3.37 5.92
N GLN A 341 -14.64 3.16 4.66
CA GLN A 341 -14.90 4.10 3.57
C GLN A 341 -16.39 4.33 3.32
N ASP A 342 -17.23 3.32 3.44
CA ASP A 342 -18.69 3.43 3.26
C ASP A 342 -19.34 4.29 4.37
N GLN A 343 -18.76 4.29 5.58
CA GLN A 343 -19.24 5.06 6.73
C GLN A 343 -18.82 6.53 6.72
N LEU A 344 -17.77 6.89 5.98
CA LEU A 344 -17.30 8.27 5.89
C LEU A 344 -18.30 9.16 5.13
N ALA A 345 -18.50 10.38 5.64
CA ALA A 345 -19.25 11.41 4.95
C ALA A 345 -18.56 11.80 3.61
N PRO A 346 -19.32 12.31 2.61
CA PRO A 346 -18.75 12.69 1.31
C PRO A 346 -17.62 13.73 1.37
N ASP A 347 -17.63 14.60 2.38
CA ASP A 347 -16.69 15.69 2.62
C ASP A 347 -15.53 15.32 3.57
N ASP A 348 -15.52 14.09 4.12
CA ASP A 348 -14.41 13.62 4.95
C ASP A 348 -13.10 13.59 4.14
N ALA A 349 -12.02 14.14 4.70
CA ALA A 349 -10.72 14.21 4.04
C ALA A 349 -10.12 12.83 3.67
N ASN A 350 -10.61 11.75 4.28
CA ASN A 350 -10.23 10.37 4.00
C ASN A 350 -11.18 9.66 3.02
N LYS A 351 -12.31 10.27 2.64
CA LYS A 351 -13.24 9.68 1.68
C LYS A 351 -12.54 9.51 0.33
N GLY A 352 -12.69 8.32 -0.27
CA GLY A 352 -12.09 7.98 -1.55
C GLY A 352 -10.61 7.60 -1.48
N LYS A 353 -9.97 7.62 -0.29
CA LYS A 353 -8.59 7.13 -0.10
C LYS A 353 -8.51 5.63 -0.36
N LYS A 354 -7.54 5.22 -1.16
CA LYS A 354 -7.38 3.87 -1.69
C LYS A 354 -6.19 3.18 -1.05
N CYS A 355 -6.10 1.86 -1.18
CA CYS A 355 -4.95 1.09 -0.69
C CYS A 355 -3.63 1.64 -1.26
N GLN A 356 -3.64 2.02 -2.53
CA GLN A 356 -2.51 2.59 -3.28
C GLN A 356 -2.04 3.94 -2.71
N ASP A 357 -2.92 4.73 -2.09
CA ASP A 357 -2.57 6.04 -1.53
C ASP A 357 -1.71 5.96 -0.28
N CYS A 358 -1.66 4.80 0.37
CA CYS A 358 -0.82 4.57 1.57
C CYS A 358 0.24 3.50 1.34
N HIS A 359 -0.05 2.43 0.60
CA HIS A 359 0.87 1.30 0.41
C HIS A 359 1.70 1.39 -0.87
N MET A 360 1.41 2.38 -1.72
CA MET A 360 2.19 2.70 -2.91
C MET A 360 2.44 4.21 -3.01
N SER A 361 2.70 4.85 -1.88
CA SER A 361 2.99 6.28 -1.81
C SER A 361 4.49 6.52 -1.60
N TRP A 362 4.93 7.73 -1.91
CA TRP A 362 6.26 8.15 -1.50
C TRP A 362 6.37 8.25 0.03
N ARG A 363 7.58 8.01 0.53
CA ARG A 363 7.93 8.15 1.95
C ARG A 363 9.11 9.10 2.10
N LYS A 364 9.25 9.76 3.25
CA LYS A 364 10.30 10.74 3.50
C LYS A 364 11.71 10.21 3.21
N GLU A 365 11.95 8.92 3.44
CA GLU A 365 13.24 8.25 3.19
C GLU A 365 13.53 8.05 1.69
N MET A 366 12.56 8.30 0.81
CA MET A 366 12.68 8.22 -0.65
C MET A 366 12.90 9.61 -1.29
N LEU A 367 13.13 10.66 -0.50
CA LEU A 367 13.42 11.99 -1.05
C LEU A 367 14.81 12.04 -1.74
N PRO A 368 14.97 12.82 -2.83
CA PRO A 368 13.91 13.54 -3.54
C PRO A 368 12.99 12.57 -4.31
N TYR A 369 11.68 12.87 -4.32
CA TYR A 369 10.73 12.05 -5.07
C TYR A 369 10.94 12.18 -6.56
N ASP A 370 10.60 11.13 -7.29
CA ASP A 370 10.71 11.13 -8.74
C ASP A 370 9.50 11.77 -9.41
N ASN A 371 9.74 12.33 -10.59
CA ASN A 371 8.73 12.86 -11.50
C ASN A 371 8.53 11.97 -12.73
N TYR A 372 9.29 10.87 -12.84
CA TYR A 372 9.22 9.93 -13.95
C TYR A 372 9.03 8.49 -13.45
N VAL A 373 8.28 7.71 -14.24
CA VAL A 373 8.03 6.27 -13.99
C VAL A 373 9.14 5.39 -14.59
N ILE A 374 9.89 5.95 -15.55
CA ILE A 374 11.02 5.31 -16.23
C ILE A 374 12.32 6.06 -15.94
N ASP A 375 13.42 5.34 -16.04
CA ASP A 375 14.77 5.76 -15.67
C ASP A 375 15.74 5.72 -16.88
N GLY A 376 16.91 6.35 -16.72
CA GLY A 376 18.01 6.25 -17.69
C GLY A 376 17.67 6.77 -19.09
N GLN A 377 18.24 6.15 -20.12
CA GLN A 377 18.03 6.57 -21.52
C GLN A 377 16.55 6.49 -21.93
N ALA A 378 15.80 5.52 -21.41
CA ALA A 378 14.37 5.39 -21.69
C ALA A 378 13.61 6.65 -21.23
N ARG A 379 13.98 7.23 -20.09
CA ARG A 379 13.42 8.49 -19.60
C ARG A 379 13.69 9.64 -20.56
N ASP A 380 14.91 9.75 -21.07
CA ASP A 380 15.27 10.87 -21.93
C ASP A 380 14.58 10.77 -23.31
N MET A 381 14.22 9.56 -23.75
CA MET A 381 13.51 9.31 -25.01
C MET A 381 11.98 9.36 -24.89
N TRP A 382 11.43 8.81 -23.81
CA TRP A 382 9.99 8.51 -23.67
C TRP A 382 9.40 8.95 -22.32
N GLY A 383 10.17 9.66 -21.50
CA GLY A 383 9.77 10.03 -20.14
C GLY A 383 8.62 11.01 -20.13
N THR A 384 7.54 10.65 -19.46
CA THR A 384 6.45 11.59 -19.16
C THR A 384 6.64 12.18 -17.78
N TYR A 385 6.96 13.47 -17.72
CA TYR A 385 7.02 14.22 -16.46
C TYR A 385 5.63 14.25 -15.81
N ARG A 386 5.56 13.95 -14.52
CA ARG A 386 4.32 14.02 -13.75
C ARG A 386 4.56 14.42 -12.30
N SER A 387 3.52 14.89 -11.64
CA SER A 387 3.51 15.12 -10.19
C SER A 387 3.92 13.82 -9.46
N PRO A 388 4.79 13.88 -8.44
CA PRO A 388 5.17 12.69 -7.67
C PRO A 388 3.97 12.02 -7.02
N LYS A 389 2.90 12.77 -6.71
CA LYS A 389 1.63 12.21 -6.17
C LYS A 389 0.97 11.22 -7.13
N ASN A 390 1.25 11.33 -8.43
CA ASN A 390 0.76 10.44 -9.48
C ASN A 390 1.81 9.41 -9.89
N ILE A 391 2.82 9.15 -9.06
CA ILE A 391 3.72 8.02 -9.20
C ILE A 391 3.51 7.13 -7.98
N ARG A 392 3.44 5.82 -8.22
CA ARG A 392 3.15 4.83 -7.20
C ARG A 392 4.38 3.96 -6.96
N PRO A 393 5.24 4.27 -5.97
CA PRO A 393 6.38 3.42 -5.65
C PRO A 393 5.88 2.04 -5.18
N HIS A 394 6.42 0.98 -5.76
CA HIS A 394 5.95 -0.39 -5.55
C HIS A 394 6.57 -1.02 -4.27
N HIS A 395 6.56 -0.32 -3.14
CA HIS A 395 7.20 -0.79 -1.91
C HIS A 395 6.30 -1.75 -1.08
N PHE A 396 4.97 -1.57 -1.11
CA PHE A 396 3.97 -2.47 -0.52
C PHE A 396 4.21 -2.83 0.95
N ASP A 397 4.69 -1.87 1.73
CA ASP A 397 5.02 -2.11 3.13
C ASP A 397 3.78 -2.36 4.00
N GLY A 398 3.98 -3.18 5.04
CA GLY A 398 2.92 -3.58 5.97
C GLY A 398 3.43 -3.74 7.39
N GLY A 399 3.74 -4.96 7.82
CA GLY A 399 4.29 -5.22 9.16
C GLY A 399 5.79 -4.89 9.29
N THR A 400 6.22 -3.72 8.82
CA THR A 400 7.59 -3.20 8.97
C THR A 400 7.60 -2.10 10.01
N GLU A 401 8.75 -1.85 10.64
CA GLU A 401 8.88 -0.83 11.70
C GLU A 401 8.43 0.56 11.24
N ILE A 402 8.85 0.97 10.03
CA ILE A 402 8.47 2.26 9.42
C ILE A 402 6.95 2.39 9.30
N GLN A 403 6.28 1.37 8.78
CA GLN A 403 4.83 1.42 8.58
C GLN A 403 4.07 1.34 9.90
N LEU A 404 4.54 0.55 10.86
CA LEU A 404 3.90 0.40 12.17
C LEU A 404 3.96 1.69 12.99
N LYS A 405 5.11 2.39 12.98
CA LYS A 405 5.31 3.68 13.66
C LYS A 405 4.36 4.78 13.16
N THR A 406 3.88 4.67 11.93
CA THR A 406 2.91 5.62 11.36
C THR A 406 1.46 5.15 11.51
N ALA A 407 1.24 3.87 11.83
CA ALA A 407 -0.10 3.29 11.90
C ALA A 407 -0.80 3.53 13.25
N LEU A 408 -0.05 3.47 14.36
CA LEU A 408 -0.58 3.57 15.71
C LEU A 408 0.15 4.66 16.50
N SER A 409 -0.60 5.46 17.27
CA SER A 409 -0.08 6.32 18.32
C SER A 409 -0.53 5.85 19.69
N MET A 410 0.21 6.26 20.73
CA MET A 410 -0.08 5.92 22.12
C MET A 410 0.20 7.11 23.03
N GLU A 411 -0.73 7.37 23.94
CA GLU A 411 -0.62 8.37 24.99
C GLU A 411 -0.87 7.70 26.35
N ILE A 412 -0.25 8.23 27.39
CA ILE A 412 -0.36 7.74 28.77
C ILE A 412 -0.62 8.92 29.69
N GLU A 413 -1.60 8.77 30.56
CA GLU A 413 -1.92 9.71 31.62
C GLU A 413 -1.88 8.97 32.96
N GLY A 414 -1.26 9.58 33.96
CA GLY A 414 -1.22 9.05 35.32
C GLY A 414 -1.73 10.07 36.33
N LYS A 415 -2.33 9.56 37.41
CA LYS A 415 -2.74 10.37 38.56
C LYS A 415 -2.64 9.58 39.84
N VAL A 416 -1.86 10.10 40.79
CA VAL A 416 -1.84 9.62 42.18
C VAL A 416 -3.10 10.12 42.90
N THR A 417 -3.77 9.24 43.64
CA THR A 417 -4.95 9.57 44.44
C THR A 417 -4.95 8.73 45.70
N GLY A 418 -4.48 9.31 46.81
CA GLY A 418 -4.13 8.57 48.02
C GLY A 418 -3.07 7.50 47.69
N ASN A 419 -3.22 6.30 48.25
CA ASN A 419 -2.28 5.19 48.06
C ASN A 419 -2.46 4.44 46.72
N ARG A 420 -2.82 5.15 45.64
CA ARG A 420 -3.10 4.55 44.34
C ARG A 420 -2.56 5.41 43.20
N LEU A 421 -1.89 4.75 42.27
CA LEU A 421 -1.57 5.31 40.95
C LEU A 421 -2.62 4.82 39.95
N ASN A 422 -3.41 5.74 39.40
CA ASN A 422 -4.33 5.47 38.29
C ASN A 422 -3.60 5.79 36.98
N VAL A 423 -3.62 4.87 36.03
CA VAL A 423 -2.97 5.03 34.72
C VAL A 423 -3.98 4.74 33.62
N ASP A 424 -4.20 5.72 32.76
CA ASP A 424 -5.00 5.59 31.56
C ASP A 424 -4.07 5.58 30.33
N VAL A 425 -4.21 4.55 29.48
CA VAL A 425 -3.45 4.41 28.24
C VAL A 425 -4.39 4.50 27.06
N PHE A 426 -4.11 5.42 26.14
CA PHE A 426 -4.88 5.67 24.93
C PHE A 426 -4.10 5.14 23.72
N ILE A 427 -4.69 4.26 22.93
CA ILE A 427 -4.07 3.71 21.72
C ILE A 427 -4.95 4.04 20.52
N THR A 428 -4.42 4.79 19.57
CA THR A 428 -5.18 5.30 18.42
C THR A 428 -4.67 4.68 17.12
N ASN A 429 -5.57 4.19 16.29
CA ASN A 429 -5.27 3.84 14.89
C ASN A 429 -5.26 5.11 14.04
N THR A 430 -4.12 5.79 14.05
CA THR A 430 -3.96 7.14 13.51
C THR A 430 -4.12 7.19 11.99
N ASN A 431 -3.48 6.25 11.28
CA ASN A 431 -3.38 6.31 9.83
C ASN A 431 -4.13 5.18 9.10
N GLY A 432 -4.34 4.03 9.74
CA GLY A 432 -4.91 2.85 9.10
C GLY A 432 -6.38 3.06 8.71
N GLY A 433 -6.69 2.85 7.43
CA GLY A 433 -8.06 2.74 6.93
C GLY A 433 -8.69 1.37 7.17
N HIS A 434 -7.95 0.42 7.74
CA HIS A 434 -8.38 -0.92 8.13
C HIS A 434 -8.01 -1.17 9.59
N TRP A 435 -8.35 -2.34 10.13
CA TRP A 435 -8.10 -2.63 11.54
C TRP A 435 -6.60 -2.89 11.77
N VAL A 436 -6.08 -2.70 12.97
CA VAL A 436 -4.66 -2.92 13.27
C VAL A 436 -4.47 -3.96 14.40
N PRO A 437 -3.69 -5.03 14.17
CA PRO A 437 -3.07 -5.43 12.90
C PRO A 437 -4.05 -6.17 11.96
N THR A 438 -4.16 -5.76 10.69
CA THR A 438 -4.94 -6.49 9.68
C THR A 438 -4.17 -7.68 9.07
N GLY A 439 -4.85 -8.47 8.25
CA GLY A 439 -4.23 -9.52 7.44
C GLY A 439 -4.20 -10.88 8.15
N GLU A 440 -2.99 -11.41 8.31
CA GLU A 440 -2.74 -12.72 8.91
C GLU A 440 -3.08 -12.75 10.40
N THR A 441 -3.86 -13.75 10.82
CA THR A 441 -4.37 -13.95 12.18
C THR A 441 -3.30 -14.25 13.23
N MET A 442 -2.11 -14.69 12.83
CA MET A 442 -0.98 -14.88 13.75
C MET A 442 -0.35 -13.58 14.27
N ARG A 443 -0.74 -12.42 13.72
CA ARG A 443 -0.20 -11.11 14.07
C ARG A 443 -0.95 -10.52 15.26
N SER A 444 -0.22 -9.84 16.15
CA SER A 444 -0.81 -9.16 17.29
C SER A 444 -0.09 -7.86 17.59
N VAL A 445 -0.80 -6.86 18.09
CA VAL A 445 -0.21 -5.72 18.80
C VAL A 445 -0.47 -5.90 20.29
N MET A 446 0.46 -5.52 21.15
CA MET A 446 0.29 -5.59 22.59
C MET A 446 0.77 -4.32 23.28
N LEU A 447 0.01 -3.90 24.28
CA LEU A 447 0.44 -2.96 25.30
C LEU A 447 1.13 -3.74 26.41
N LEU A 448 2.37 -3.34 26.74
CA LEU A 448 3.07 -3.74 27.95
C LEU A 448 3.19 -2.52 28.86
N LEU A 449 2.64 -2.61 30.07
CA LEU A 449 2.68 -1.53 31.06
C LEU A 449 3.56 -1.94 32.24
N LYS A 450 4.47 -1.05 32.63
CA LYS A 450 5.33 -1.18 33.80
C LYS A 450 5.10 0.05 34.67
N ALA A 451 4.82 -0.15 35.95
CA ALA A 451 4.75 0.93 36.94
C ALA A 451 5.69 0.60 38.09
N VAL A 452 6.48 1.58 38.54
CA VAL A 452 7.46 1.44 39.63
C VAL A 452 7.35 2.62 40.60
N ASP A 453 7.75 2.42 41.86
CA ASP A 453 7.93 3.50 42.82
C ASP A 453 9.18 4.35 42.52
N SER A 454 9.43 5.38 43.31
CA SER A 454 10.62 6.24 43.22
C SER A 454 11.95 5.49 43.39
N ASN A 455 11.95 4.27 43.92
CA ASN A 455 13.12 3.41 44.09
C ASN A 455 13.23 2.32 43.00
N GLU A 456 12.49 2.45 41.90
CA GLU A 456 12.40 1.49 40.79
C GLU A 456 11.78 0.12 41.15
N LYS A 457 11.18 -0.04 42.33
CA LYS A 457 10.50 -1.29 42.72
C LYS A 457 9.15 -1.40 42.00
N PRO A 458 8.82 -2.54 41.38
CA PRO A 458 7.55 -2.72 40.69
C PRO A 458 6.33 -2.59 41.61
N LEU A 459 5.37 -1.76 41.19
CA LEU A 459 4.11 -1.59 41.89
C LEU A 459 3.14 -2.76 41.61
N LYS A 460 2.33 -3.11 42.60
CA LYS A 460 1.31 -4.16 42.47
C LYS A 460 0.07 -3.60 41.76
N MET A 461 -0.28 -4.16 40.61
CA MET A 461 -1.54 -3.84 39.93
C MET A 461 -2.74 -4.37 40.74
N ILE A 462 -3.67 -3.49 41.09
CA ILE A 462 -4.92 -3.80 41.79
C ILE A 462 -6.05 -4.01 40.77
N LYS A 463 -6.08 -3.21 39.69
CA LYS A 463 -7.11 -3.26 38.64
C LYS A 463 -6.47 -3.04 37.28
N GLY A 464 -6.94 -3.77 36.28
CA GLY A 464 -6.45 -3.70 34.91
C GLY A 464 -6.33 -5.09 34.27
N SER A 465 -6.12 -5.13 32.96
CA SER A 465 -5.91 -6.38 32.25
C SER A 465 -4.45 -6.86 32.35
N VAL A 466 -4.25 -8.15 32.11
CA VAL A 466 -2.92 -8.74 31.95
C VAL A 466 -2.79 -9.40 30.59
N LEU A 467 -1.56 -9.48 30.11
CA LEU A 467 -1.24 -10.17 28.86
C LEU A 467 -1.50 -11.68 29.00
N PRO A 468 -2.15 -12.30 28.00
CA PRO A 468 -2.55 -13.71 28.07
C PRO A 468 -1.33 -14.65 27.99
N LYS A 469 -1.51 -15.94 28.33
CA LYS A 469 -0.44 -16.95 28.28
C LYS A 469 0.28 -17.03 26.93
N TRP A 470 -0.44 -16.81 25.82
CA TRP A 470 0.12 -16.85 24.46
C TRP A 470 0.96 -15.60 24.10
N ALA A 471 1.02 -14.59 24.98
CA ALA A 471 2.01 -13.52 24.94
C ALA A 471 3.44 -13.98 25.30
N GLY A 472 3.61 -15.27 25.63
CA GLY A 472 4.89 -15.92 25.87
C GLY A 472 5.20 -16.05 27.36
N THR A 473 5.61 -17.24 27.79
CA THR A 473 6.02 -17.55 29.16
C THR A 473 7.52 -17.76 29.22
N GLY A 474 8.17 -17.23 30.26
CA GLY A 474 9.61 -17.37 30.47
C GLY A 474 10.28 -16.02 30.68
N LYS A 475 11.56 -15.92 30.28
CA LYS A 475 12.37 -14.73 30.53
C LYS A 475 11.89 -13.51 29.72
N LEU A 476 11.81 -12.36 30.37
CA LEU A 476 11.21 -11.12 29.84
C LEU A 476 11.99 -10.58 28.64
N GLU A 477 13.31 -10.62 28.71
CA GLU A 477 14.24 -10.16 27.67
C GLU A 477 14.15 -10.97 26.37
N LYS A 478 13.48 -12.12 26.40
CA LYS A 478 13.16 -12.92 25.21
C LYS A 478 11.78 -12.61 24.62
N GLY A 479 11.13 -11.55 25.11
CA GLY A 479 9.79 -11.12 24.71
C GLY A 479 8.67 -11.99 25.28
N ASN A 480 8.85 -12.57 26.47
CA ASN A 480 7.82 -13.36 27.13
C ASN A 480 7.09 -12.49 28.16
N TYR A 481 5.87 -12.06 27.82
CA TYR A 481 5.14 -11.04 28.56
C TYR A 481 3.88 -11.55 29.28
N ALA A 482 3.62 -12.86 29.27
CA ALA A 482 2.42 -13.42 29.90
C ALA A 482 2.31 -13.02 31.38
N GLY A 483 1.10 -12.62 31.79
CA GLY A 483 0.78 -12.21 33.16
C GLY A 483 1.22 -10.79 33.54
N ARG A 484 1.91 -10.06 32.65
CA ARG A 484 2.27 -8.66 32.89
C ARG A 484 1.08 -7.72 32.65
N PRO A 485 1.00 -6.58 33.36
CA PRO A 485 0.00 -5.54 33.07
C PRO A 485 0.04 -5.14 31.59
N GLY A 486 -1.12 -5.13 30.95
CA GLY A 486 -1.19 -4.86 29.53
C GLY A 486 -2.42 -5.42 28.85
N ALA A 487 -2.48 -5.25 27.54
CA ALA A 487 -3.58 -5.69 26.70
C ALA A 487 -3.09 -6.16 25.33
N MET A 488 -3.92 -6.93 24.65
CA MET A 488 -3.58 -7.58 23.40
C MET A 488 -4.64 -7.28 22.34
N PHE A 489 -4.18 -6.91 21.15
CA PHE A 489 -4.99 -6.51 20.00
C PHE A 489 -4.74 -7.51 18.87
N ALA A 490 -5.65 -8.48 18.71
CA ALA A 490 -5.53 -9.56 17.74
C ALA A 490 -6.90 -10.15 17.39
N ARG A 491 -6.97 -10.82 16.23
CA ARG A 491 -8.05 -11.77 15.92
C ARG A 491 -7.60 -13.16 16.34
N VAL A 492 -8.30 -13.76 17.29
CA VAL A 492 -7.95 -15.06 17.86
C VAL A 492 -8.91 -16.12 17.34
N LEU A 493 -8.40 -17.03 16.52
CA LEU A 493 -9.15 -18.19 16.02
C LEU A 493 -9.16 -19.31 17.08
N ALA A 494 -10.23 -20.09 17.13
CA ALA A 494 -10.33 -21.27 17.98
C ALA A 494 -10.91 -22.48 17.25
N ASP A 495 -10.51 -23.68 17.70
CA ASP A 495 -11.11 -24.96 17.29
C ASP A 495 -12.19 -25.42 18.29
N ASP A 496 -12.84 -26.55 18.00
CA ASP A 496 -13.90 -27.12 18.83
C ASP A 496 -13.42 -27.61 20.21
N ASN A 497 -12.11 -27.83 20.37
CA ASN A 497 -11.51 -28.21 21.65
C ASN A 497 -11.15 -26.99 22.50
N GLY A 498 -11.44 -25.78 22.02
CA GLY A 498 -11.09 -24.53 22.69
C GLY A 498 -9.62 -24.14 22.56
N ASN A 499 -8.84 -24.79 21.69
CA ASN A 499 -7.46 -24.37 21.44
C ASN A 499 -7.47 -23.02 20.72
N LEU A 500 -6.74 -22.04 21.28
CA LEU A 500 -6.64 -20.69 20.71
C LEU A 500 -5.47 -20.57 19.73
N ASN A 501 -5.60 -19.60 18.82
CA ASN A 501 -4.60 -19.26 17.78
C ASN A 501 -4.26 -20.46 16.88
N VAL A 502 -5.27 -21.28 16.58
CA VAL A 502 -5.14 -22.35 15.59
C VAL A 502 -5.04 -21.76 14.18
N PRO A 503 -4.36 -22.42 13.23
CA PRO A 503 -4.39 -21.98 11.84
C PRO A 503 -5.81 -22.02 11.29
N PHE A 504 -6.11 -21.17 10.31
CA PHE A 504 -7.48 -20.99 9.82
C PHE A 504 -8.14 -22.30 9.34
N TRP A 505 -7.39 -23.22 8.74
CA TRP A 505 -7.95 -24.50 8.26
C TRP A 505 -8.33 -25.48 9.38
N ARG A 506 -8.00 -25.16 10.65
CA ARG A 506 -8.45 -25.89 11.85
C ARG A 506 -9.50 -25.11 12.65
N ALA A 507 -9.74 -23.84 12.31
CA ALA A 507 -10.61 -22.98 13.08
C ALA A 507 -12.09 -23.30 12.82
N THR A 508 -12.89 -23.28 13.87
CA THR A 508 -14.35 -23.41 13.81
C THR A 508 -15.08 -22.19 14.35
N THR A 509 -14.38 -21.31 15.07
CA THR A 509 -14.92 -20.04 15.55
C THR A 509 -13.83 -18.96 15.68
N ILE A 510 -14.25 -17.71 15.88
CA ILE A 510 -13.40 -16.62 16.35
C ILE A 510 -13.69 -16.44 17.84
N ALA A 511 -12.67 -16.62 18.69
CA ALA A 511 -12.81 -16.48 20.13
C ALA A 511 -12.89 -15.00 20.56
N SER A 512 -12.14 -14.13 19.87
CA SER A 512 -12.13 -12.69 20.13
C SER A 512 -11.51 -11.93 18.96
N ASP A 513 -11.92 -10.67 18.75
CA ASP A 513 -11.26 -9.75 17.83
C ASP A 513 -11.12 -8.35 18.46
N THR A 514 -10.00 -8.15 19.14
CA THR A 514 -9.71 -6.93 19.89
C THR A 514 -8.87 -5.94 19.08
N ARG A 515 -8.69 -6.14 17.77
CA ARG A 515 -7.87 -5.25 16.92
C ARG A 515 -8.42 -3.82 16.93
N VAL A 516 -7.53 -2.84 16.79
CA VAL A 516 -7.90 -1.42 16.85
C VAL A 516 -8.60 -1.04 15.53
N ARG A 517 -9.83 -0.53 15.61
CA ARG A 517 -10.64 -0.15 14.44
C ARG A 517 -10.05 1.10 13.75
N PRO A 518 -10.42 1.41 12.49
CA PRO A 518 -9.87 2.54 11.73
C PRO A 518 -10.20 3.87 12.42
N LYS A 519 -9.19 4.73 12.61
CA LYS A 519 -9.36 6.09 13.18
C LYS A 519 -10.00 6.14 14.57
N THR A 520 -10.00 5.04 15.32
CA THR A 520 -10.54 4.97 16.69
C THR A 520 -9.44 4.93 17.74
N THR A 521 -9.77 5.40 18.93
CA THR A 521 -8.94 5.28 20.14
C THR A 521 -9.51 4.24 21.09
N VAL A 522 -8.66 3.34 21.59
CA VAL A 522 -8.98 2.43 22.69
C VAL A 522 -8.37 2.98 23.97
N THR A 523 -9.19 3.12 25.02
CA THR A 523 -8.75 3.54 26.35
C THR A 523 -8.66 2.35 27.28
N LEU A 524 -7.51 2.16 27.93
CA LEU A 524 -7.25 1.09 28.88
C LEU A 524 -6.89 1.71 30.24
N LYS A 525 -7.61 1.30 31.29
CA LYS A 525 -7.45 1.87 32.63
C LYS A 525 -6.82 0.85 33.57
N TYR A 526 -5.80 1.29 34.31
CA TYR A 526 -5.04 0.50 35.28
C TYR A 526 -4.96 1.23 36.62
N VAL A 527 -4.88 0.46 37.70
CA VAL A 527 -4.70 0.99 39.06
C VAL A 527 -3.61 0.17 39.75
N PHE A 528 -2.61 0.85 40.29
CA PHE A 528 -1.50 0.27 41.04
C PHE A 528 -1.55 0.74 42.50
N ALA A 529 -1.14 -0.15 43.42
CA ALA A 529 -0.99 0.17 44.83
C ALA A 529 0.28 0.99 45.06
N LEU A 530 0.20 2.03 45.90
CA LEU A 530 1.33 2.74 46.46
C LEU A 530 1.41 2.47 47.96
N ASP A 531 2.63 2.29 48.45
CA ASP A 531 2.87 2.13 49.89
C ASP A 531 2.84 3.50 50.59
N ASP A 532 3.31 4.56 49.91
CA ASP A 532 3.33 5.95 50.36
C ASP A 532 2.56 6.85 49.36
N PRO A 533 1.55 7.62 49.79
CA PRO A 533 0.82 8.55 48.92
C PRO A 533 1.65 9.74 48.43
N GLU A 534 2.76 10.07 49.09
CA GLU A 534 3.69 11.13 48.69
C GLU A 534 4.82 10.61 47.77
N ASP A 535 4.81 9.31 47.45
CA ASP A 535 5.74 8.72 46.49
C ASP A 535 5.55 9.35 45.09
N GLU A 536 6.64 9.40 44.32
CA GLU A 536 6.65 9.88 42.94
C GLU A 536 6.85 8.68 41.98
N PRO A 537 5.81 7.86 41.76
CA PRO A 537 5.93 6.68 40.93
C PRO A 537 6.03 7.05 39.45
N THR A 538 6.60 6.15 38.65
CA THR A 538 6.65 6.30 37.18
C THR A 538 5.87 5.18 36.50
N ALA A 539 5.27 5.49 35.35
CA ALA A 539 4.58 4.50 34.53
C ALA A 539 5.08 4.54 33.08
N GLU A 540 5.60 3.41 32.59
CA GLU A 540 6.07 3.23 31.22
C GLU A 540 5.13 2.29 30.45
N ALA A 541 4.55 2.80 29.36
CA ALA A 541 3.79 2.02 28.40
C ALA A 541 4.62 1.76 27.14
N ARG A 542 4.58 0.53 26.64
CA ARG A 542 5.21 0.11 25.38
C ARG A 542 4.21 -0.58 24.49
N LEU A 543 4.07 -0.08 23.26
CA LEU A 543 3.23 -0.69 22.23
C LEU A 543 4.10 -1.51 21.29
N ILE A 544 3.83 -2.81 21.20
CA ILE A 544 4.71 -3.79 20.57
C ILE A 544 3.92 -4.57 19.51
N TYR A 545 4.43 -4.63 18.29
CA TYR A 545 3.91 -5.51 17.24
C TYR A 545 4.65 -6.84 17.25
N ARG A 546 3.89 -7.94 17.21
CA ARG A 546 4.41 -9.30 17.11
C ARG A 546 3.90 -9.94 15.82
N PRO A 547 4.80 -10.30 14.88
CA PRO A 547 4.40 -10.86 13.59
C PRO A 547 3.90 -12.31 13.69
N VAL A 548 4.33 -13.06 14.71
CA VAL A 548 3.92 -14.45 14.96
C VAL A 548 3.83 -14.69 16.47
N ILE A 549 2.74 -15.29 16.93
CA ILE A 549 2.59 -15.76 18.31
C ILE A 549 3.74 -16.69 18.77
N LYS A 550 4.22 -16.50 20.01
CA LYS A 550 5.43 -17.17 20.53
C LYS A 550 5.30 -18.69 20.57
N THR A 551 4.12 -19.21 20.90
CA THR A 551 3.88 -20.66 20.97
C THR A 551 4.08 -21.33 19.61
N LEU A 552 3.60 -20.71 18.53
CA LEU A 552 3.83 -21.20 17.17
C LEU A 552 5.28 -21.02 16.74
N ALA A 553 5.87 -19.85 16.99
CA ALA A 553 7.26 -19.58 16.64
C ALA A 553 8.22 -20.62 17.28
N LYS A 554 7.97 -21.00 18.54
CA LYS A 554 8.72 -22.07 19.22
C LYS A 554 8.54 -23.43 18.53
N LYS A 555 7.30 -23.81 18.19
CA LYS A 555 7.02 -25.07 17.46
C LYS A 555 7.71 -25.11 16.09
N LYS A 556 7.81 -23.95 15.44
CA LYS A 556 8.39 -23.78 14.09
C LYS A 556 9.86 -23.37 14.09
N ASN A 557 10.50 -23.24 15.24
CA ASN A 557 11.87 -22.72 15.38
C ASN A 557 12.09 -21.39 14.66
N TRP A 558 11.03 -20.59 14.50
CA TRP A 558 11.11 -19.30 13.86
C TRP A 558 11.64 -18.27 14.85
N VAL A 559 12.42 -17.34 14.30
CA VAL A 559 12.69 -16.07 14.97
C VAL A 559 11.38 -15.27 15.04
N ALA A 560 10.96 -14.98 16.28
CA ALA A 560 9.84 -14.11 16.61
C ALA A 560 10.37 -12.84 17.27
N GLU A 561 10.90 -11.97 16.42
CA GLU A 561 11.29 -10.61 16.76
C GLU A 561 10.05 -9.74 16.90
N ASP A 562 9.96 -9.11 18.06
CA ASP A 562 8.95 -8.11 18.36
C ASP A 562 9.45 -6.75 17.87
N ILE A 563 8.55 -5.95 17.30
CA ILE A 563 8.85 -4.59 16.82
C ILE A 563 8.24 -3.61 17.82
N LEU A 564 9.07 -2.77 18.43
CA LEU A 564 8.58 -1.66 19.23
C LEU A 564 7.96 -0.62 18.29
N ILE A 565 6.66 -0.37 18.46
CA ILE A 565 5.94 0.65 17.70
C ILE A 565 6.24 2.01 18.32
N THR A 566 5.95 2.15 19.61
CA THR A 566 6.20 3.38 20.37
C THR A 566 6.27 3.04 21.87
N SER A 567 6.85 3.95 22.65
CA SER A 567 6.91 3.90 24.10
C SER A 567 6.66 5.30 24.66
N SER A 568 5.92 5.38 25.75
CA SER A 568 5.63 6.63 26.45
C SER A 568 5.79 6.42 27.95
N MET A 569 6.24 7.45 28.64
CA MET A 569 6.41 7.45 30.09
C MET A 569 5.59 8.61 30.66
N TRP A 570 4.89 8.34 31.76
CA TRP A 570 4.28 9.34 32.61
C TRP A 570 5.15 9.53 33.85
#